data_AF-B9TSN9-F1
#
_entry.id   AF-B9TSN9-F1
#
_cell.length_a   1.000
_cell.length_b   1.000
_cell.length_c   1.000
_cell.angle_alpha   90.00
_cell.angle_beta   90.00
_cell.angle_gamma   90.00
#
_symmetry.space_group_name_H-M   'P 1'
#
loop_
_entity.id
_entity.type
_entity.pdbx_description
1 polymer ?
#
loop_
_entity_poly.entity_id
_entity_poly.type
_entity_poly.pdbx_seq_one_letter_code
_entity_poly.pdbx_strand_id
1 'polypeptide(L)'
;MKTTDLFSTLENNILRNSLDSTTKDKLLSNLSLLRKASLNILITGSTGSGKSSTINALFDMTVAQVGIDSDPHTECVQCYHLNNLVLWDTPGLGDGIDEDKNHVQAIKQLLNKRDDHGQLVIDLVLVILDGGSRDLGTPLRLINDIVIPQLGDEAEKRLIVAVNQADVALKGPESWNYSDNLPTDKAKAFLEKQQNSIARRIHKATQINVKTLYFVAGYSDGVNRQRPYNLSKLLYTIVEILPNNKRVMLANRTISNDADNWKDNDASDYNKKTTLSLWEAIVETTLQGASIGSDIGSIFGKPGEILGKVVGSVAGLFFGGLRYTFGF
;
A
#
# COMPACT_ATOMS: atom_id res chain seq x y z
N MET A 1 -6.47 -19.08 -19.81
CA MET A 1 -7.34 -19.56 -18.71
C MET A 1 -7.94 -18.34 -18.05
N LYS A 2 -9.26 -18.28 -17.83
CA LYS A 2 -9.86 -17.22 -17.01
C LYS A 2 -9.31 -17.39 -15.60
N THR A 3 -8.36 -16.55 -15.25
CA THR A 3 -7.72 -16.53 -13.95
C THR A 3 -8.82 -16.12 -12.96
N THR A 4 -9.25 -17.02 -12.07
CA THR A 4 -10.35 -16.78 -11.12
C THR A 4 -9.90 -15.85 -10.01
N ASP A 5 -10.65 -14.81 -9.65
CA ASP A 5 -10.30 -13.91 -8.55
C ASP A 5 -10.32 -14.62 -7.18
N LEU A 6 -9.67 -14.04 -6.17
CA LEU A 6 -9.48 -14.67 -4.85
C LEU A 6 -10.82 -15.00 -4.19
N PHE A 7 -11.78 -14.08 -4.26
CA PHE A 7 -13.08 -14.23 -3.62
C PHE A 7 -13.87 -15.38 -4.25
N SER A 8 -13.90 -15.47 -5.58
CA SER A 8 -14.52 -16.60 -6.29
C SER A 8 -13.89 -17.95 -5.91
N THR A 9 -12.60 -17.99 -5.60
CA THR A 9 -11.92 -19.22 -5.17
C THR A 9 -12.37 -19.64 -3.78
N LEU A 10 -12.41 -18.70 -2.84
CA LEU A 10 -12.87 -18.93 -1.47
C LEU A 10 -14.35 -19.32 -1.42
N GLU A 11 -15.21 -18.66 -2.20
CA GLU A 11 -16.63 -19.00 -2.33
C GLU A 11 -16.83 -20.46 -2.74
N ASN A 12 -16.11 -20.91 -3.78
CA ASN A 12 -16.17 -22.30 -4.23
C ASN A 12 -15.69 -23.29 -3.15
N ASN A 13 -14.65 -22.95 -2.39
CA ASN A 13 -14.14 -23.79 -1.31
C ASN A 13 -15.16 -23.92 -0.17
N ILE A 14 -15.83 -22.82 0.20
CA ILE A 14 -16.88 -22.82 1.23
C ILE A 14 -18.06 -23.70 0.79
N LEU A 15 -18.52 -23.55 -0.45
CA LEU A 15 -19.67 -24.31 -0.98
C LEU A 15 -19.42 -25.83 -0.97
N ARG A 16 -18.20 -26.24 -1.36
CA ARG A 16 -17.78 -27.65 -1.43
C ARG A 16 -17.45 -28.29 -0.09
N ASN A 17 -17.35 -27.49 0.97
CA ASN A 17 -17.01 -27.98 2.30
C ASN A 17 -18.13 -28.86 2.90
N SER A 18 -17.84 -29.69 3.89
CA SER A 18 -18.83 -30.46 4.65
C SER A 18 -19.42 -29.70 5.86
N LEU A 19 -19.12 -28.41 6.02
CA LEU A 19 -19.72 -27.55 7.06
C LEU A 19 -21.25 -27.53 7.01
N ASP A 20 -21.87 -27.28 8.16
CA ASP A 20 -23.31 -27.10 8.27
C ASP A 20 -23.79 -25.85 7.49
N SER A 21 -25.08 -25.84 7.14
CA SER A 21 -25.67 -24.77 6.33
C SER A 21 -25.55 -23.39 6.99
N THR A 22 -25.74 -23.31 8.31
CA THR A 22 -25.70 -22.04 9.06
C THR A 22 -24.31 -21.43 8.99
N THR A 23 -23.27 -22.25 9.20
CA THR A 23 -21.88 -21.80 9.09
C THR A 23 -21.55 -21.39 7.66
N LYS A 24 -21.93 -22.18 6.64
CA LYS A 24 -21.71 -21.81 5.23
C LYS A 24 -22.35 -20.48 4.87
N ASP A 25 -23.62 -20.29 5.23
CA ASP A 25 -24.36 -19.06 4.96
C ASP A 25 -23.67 -17.84 5.59
N LYS A 26 -23.15 -18.00 6.82
CA LYS A 26 -22.40 -16.94 7.51
C LYS A 26 -21.12 -16.57 6.77
N LEU A 27 -20.33 -17.57 6.33
CA LEU A 27 -19.08 -17.32 5.60
C LEU A 27 -19.31 -16.67 4.24
N LEU A 28 -20.32 -17.15 3.50
CA LEU A 28 -20.71 -16.57 2.22
C LEU A 28 -21.21 -15.14 2.38
N SER A 29 -21.96 -14.86 3.45
CA SER A 29 -22.37 -13.50 3.80
C SER A 29 -21.16 -12.60 4.08
N ASN A 30 -20.19 -13.05 4.88
CA ASN A 30 -18.98 -12.28 5.19
C ASN A 30 -18.16 -12.01 3.92
N LEU A 31 -18.00 -13.02 3.05
CA LEU A 31 -17.28 -12.88 1.78
C LEU A 31 -17.99 -11.92 0.81
N SER A 32 -19.33 -11.93 0.78
CA SER A 32 -20.13 -10.99 0.01
C SER A 32 -19.95 -9.55 0.49
N LEU A 33 -19.85 -9.33 1.81
CA LEU A 33 -19.54 -8.01 2.39
C LEU A 33 -18.13 -7.54 2.00
N LEU A 34 -17.13 -8.43 2.08
CA LEU A 34 -15.76 -8.11 1.65
C LEU A 34 -15.70 -7.71 0.18
N ARG A 35 -16.44 -8.39 -0.70
CA ARG A 35 -16.46 -8.06 -2.13
C ARG A 35 -17.02 -6.67 -2.43
N LYS A 36 -17.89 -6.14 -1.57
CA LYS A 36 -18.48 -4.79 -1.72
C LYS A 36 -17.61 -3.68 -1.14
N ALA A 37 -16.64 -4.02 -0.28
CA ALA A 37 -15.75 -3.03 0.30
C ALA A 37 -14.74 -2.53 -0.75
N SER A 38 -14.26 -1.31 -0.55
CA SER A 38 -13.16 -0.73 -1.31
C SER A 38 -12.10 -0.18 -0.36
N LEU A 39 -10.86 -0.19 -0.82
CA LEU A 39 -9.72 0.50 -0.22
C LEU A 39 -9.41 1.73 -1.08
N ASN A 40 -9.34 2.91 -0.48
CA ASN A 40 -9.03 4.15 -1.18
C ASN A 40 -7.70 4.71 -0.68
N ILE A 41 -6.72 4.86 -1.58
CA ILE A 41 -5.40 5.42 -1.24
C ILE A 41 -5.22 6.73 -1.99
N LEU A 42 -5.01 7.82 -1.25
CA LEU A 42 -4.60 9.11 -1.80
C LEU A 42 -3.08 9.14 -1.95
N ILE A 43 -2.60 9.46 -3.14
CA ILE A 43 -1.19 9.61 -3.45
C ILE A 43 -0.93 11.07 -3.80
N THR A 44 -0.01 11.69 -3.05
CA THR A 44 0.31 13.11 -3.20
C THR A 44 1.79 13.39 -2.95
N GLY A 45 2.25 14.58 -3.32
CA GLY A 45 3.65 14.98 -3.28
C GLY A 45 4.02 15.88 -4.44
N SER A 46 5.23 16.45 -4.42
CA SER A 46 5.68 17.41 -5.43
C SER A 46 5.69 16.85 -6.86
N THR A 47 5.64 17.74 -7.86
CA THR A 47 5.85 17.34 -9.26
C THR A 47 7.22 16.70 -9.41
N GLY A 48 7.29 15.60 -10.16
CA GLY A 48 8.53 14.85 -10.36
C GLY A 48 8.96 13.95 -9.19
N SER A 49 8.26 13.90 -8.05
CA SER A 49 8.62 13.00 -6.94
C SER A 49 8.45 11.50 -7.23
N GLY A 50 7.85 11.16 -8.37
CA GLY A 50 7.68 9.78 -8.85
C GLY A 50 6.41 9.08 -8.35
N LYS A 51 5.32 9.85 -8.12
CA LYS A 51 3.99 9.33 -7.76
C LYS A 51 3.49 8.28 -8.76
N SER A 52 3.40 8.63 -10.04
CA SER A 52 2.89 7.72 -11.08
C SER A 52 3.81 6.51 -11.29
N SER A 53 5.14 6.68 -11.20
CA SER A 53 6.07 5.54 -11.20
C SER A 53 5.84 4.60 -10.02
N THR A 54 5.54 5.15 -8.84
CA THR A 54 5.23 4.36 -7.64
C THR A 54 3.94 3.56 -7.80
N ILE A 55 2.90 4.18 -8.39
CA ILE A 55 1.63 3.50 -8.72
C ILE A 55 1.89 2.32 -9.64
N ASN A 56 2.60 2.55 -10.75
CA ASN A 56 2.91 1.53 -11.75
C ASN A 56 3.81 0.41 -11.19
N ALA A 57 4.68 0.72 -10.22
CA ALA A 57 5.55 -0.26 -9.60
C ALA A 57 4.79 -1.13 -8.58
N LEU A 58 3.93 -0.53 -7.75
CA LEU A 58 3.21 -1.24 -6.68
C LEU A 58 2.05 -2.07 -7.20
N PHE A 59 1.31 -1.55 -8.19
CA PHE A 59 -0.01 -2.07 -8.54
C PHE A 59 -0.08 -2.53 -10.00
N ASP A 60 -0.94 -3.51 -10.27
CA ASP A 60 -1.15 -4.03 -11.61
C ASP A 60 -2.05 -3.08 -12.41
N MET A 61 -1.41 -2.09 -13.06
CA MET A 61 -2.12 -1.09 -13.84
C MET A 61 -2.68 -1.63 -15.17
N THR A 62 -2.37 -2.88 -15.56
CA THR A 62 -2.93 -3.49 -16.77
C THR A 62 -4.43 -3.78 -16.66
N VAL A 63 -4.93 -3.93 -15.44
CA VAL A 63 -6.35 -4.16 -15.13
C VAL A 63 -7.07 -2.91 -14.63
N ALA A 64 -6.36 -1.77 -14.54
CA ALA A 64 -6.91 -0.53 -14.02
C ALA A 64 -7.85 0.15 -15.02
N GLN A 65 -9.01 0.62 -14.53
CA GLN A 65 -9.86 1.54 -15.26
C GLN A 65 -9.53 2.97 -14.82
N VAL A 66 -9.21 3.84 -15.78
CA VAL A 66 -8.93 5.26 -15.53
C VAL A 66 -10.24 6.03 -15.55
N GLY A 67 -10.49 6.79 -14.49
CA GLY A 67 -11.59 7.72 -14.37
C GLY A 67 -11.12 9.11 -13.95
N ILE A 68 -11.96 10.10 -14.18
CA ILE A 68 -11.84 11.44 -13.62
C ILE A 68 -13.01 11.55 -12.63
N ASP A 69 -12.77 12.01 -11.41
CA ASP A 69 -13.87 12.23 -10.46
C ASP A 69 -14.82 13.30 -11.04
N SER A 70 -16.12 13.04 -10.99
CA SER A 70 -17.14 13.90 -11.61
C SER A 70 -17.42 15.17 -10.81
N ASP A 71 -16.75 15.38 -9.67
CA ASP A 71 -16.85 16.60 -8.87
C ASP A 71 -16.05 17.74 -9.54
N PRO A 72 -16.71 18.86 -9.93
CA PRO A 72 -16.08 20.00 -10.59
C PRO A 72 -14.88 20.59 -9.84
N HIS A 73 -14.79 20.36 -8.53
CA HIS A 73 -13.70 20.89 -7.71
C HIS A 73 -12.50 19.94 -7.60
N THR A 74 -12.63 18.68 -8.04
CA THR A 74 -11.55 17.69 -8.06
C THR A 74 -11.20 17.20 -9.46
N GLU A 75 -11.58 17.94 -10.50
CA GLU A 75 -11.31 17.59 -11.91
C GLU A 75 -9.82 17.33 -12.22
N CYS A 76 -8.93 17.90 -11.41
CA CYS A 76 -7.49 17.69 -11.56
C CYS A 76 -7.00 16.34 -10.98
N VAL A 77 -7.83 15.60 -10.24
CA VAL A 77 -7.44 14.34 -9.57
C VAL A 77 -7.79 13.14 -10.43
N GLN A 78 -6.77 12.35 -10.75
CA GLN A 78 -6.94 11.11 -11.52
C GLN A 78 -7.30 9.96 -10.59
N CYS A 79 -8.29 9.16 -10.99
CA CYS A 79 -8.75 8.02 -10.22
C CYS A 79 -8.48 6.73 -10.99
N TYR A 80 -7.80 5.78 -10.36
CA TYR A 80 -7.59 4.45 -10.93
C TYR A 80 -8.35 3.41 -10.12
N HIS A 81 -9.28 2.72 -10.78
CA HIS A 81 -10.05 1.63 -10.18
C HIS A 81 -9.41 0.28 -10.53
N LEU A 82 -8.92 -0.42 -9.51
CA LEU A 82 -8.29 -1.73 -9.58
C LEU A 82 -9.04 -2.72 -8.68
N ASN A 83 -10.05 -3.40 -9.22
CA ASN A 83 -10.93 -4.28 -8.43
C ASN A 83 -11.50 -3.55 -7.20
N ASN A 84 -11.04 -3.92 -6.00
CA ASN A 84 -11.45 -3.35 -4.72
C ASN A 84 -10.52 -2.21 -4.24
N LEU A 85 -9.55 -1.77 -5.04
CA LEU A 85 -8.69 -0.62 -4.75
C LEU A 85 -9.05 0.55 -5.65
N VAL A 86 -9.09 1.74 -5.06
CA VAL A 86 -9.16 3.02 -5.76
C VAL A 86 -7.93 3.83 -5.39
N LEU A 87 -7.16 4.23 -6.40
CA LEU A 87 -6.01 5.12 -6.23
C LEU A 87 -6.40 6.53 -6.68
N TRP A 88 -6.20 7.50 -5.81
CA TRP A 88 -6.44 8.91 -6.08
C TRP A 88 -5.08 9.58 -6.29
N ASP A 89 -4.68 9.82 -7.54
CA ASP A 89 -3.42 10.48 -7.87
C ASP A 89 -3.67 11.97 -8.06
N THR A 90 -3.04 12.78 -7.20
CA THR A 90 -3.17 14.24 -7.24
C THR A 90 -2.05 14.83 -8.10
N PRO A 91 -2.28 15.94 -8.81
CA PRO A 91 -1.21 16.69 -9.43
C PRO A 91 -0.15 17.07 -8.40
N GLY A 92 1.08 17.27 -8.88
CA GLY A 92 2.14 17.68 -7.98
C GLY A 92 1.97 19.11 -7.48
N LEU A 93 2.48 19.37 -6.29
CA LEU A 93 2.72 20.75 -5.84
C LEU A 93 4.05 21.24 -6.43
N GLY A 94 4.08 22.50 -6.87
CA GLY A 94 5.27 23.15 -7.41
C GLY A 94 5.16 23.61 -8.87
N ASP A 95 3.97 23.53 -9.47
CA ASP A 95 3.76 23.93 -10.88
C ASP A 95 3.38 25.44 -11.01
N GLY A 96 2.92 26.07 -9.92
CA GLY A 96 2.66 27.51 -9.85
C GLY A 96 1.79 27.89 -8.63
N ILE A 97 1.81 29.17 -8.22
CA ILE A 97 1.10 29.61 -6.99
C ILE A 97 -0.41 29.37 -7.06
N ASP A 98 -1.04 29.64 -8.20
CA ASP A 98 -2.50 29.51 -8.34
C ASP A 98 -2.93 28.06 -8.59
N GLU A 99 -2.11 27.28 -9.30
CA GLU A 99 -2.32 25.83 -9.49
C GLU A 99 -2.18 25.09 -8.14
N ASP A 100 -1.18 25.46 -7.32
CA ASP A 100 -1.00 24.91 -5.99
C ASP A 100 -2.21 25.17 -5.09
N LYS A 101 -2.88 26.32 -5.19
CA LYS A 101 -4.10 26.58 -4.41
C LYS A 101 -5.21 25.60 -4.78
N ASN A 102 -5.41 25.34 -6.06
CA ASN A 102 -6.42 24.40 -6.55
C ASN A 102 -6.09 22.98 -6.11
N HIS A 103 -4.83 22.55 -6.25
CA HIS A 103 -4.37 21.23 -5.81
C HIS A 103 -4.58 21.03 -4.31
N VAL A 104 -4.25 22.04 -3.50
CA VAL A 104 -4.48 22.01 -2.04
C VAL A 104 -5.96 21.92 -1.69
N GLN A 105 -6.83 22.64 -2.41
CA GLN A 105 -8.28 22.53 -2.20
C GLN A 105 -8.81 21.14 -2.56
N ALA A 106 -8.39 20.57 -3.67
CA ALA A 106 -8.77 19.22 -4.09
C ALA A 106 -8.36 18.17 -3.04
N ILE A 107 -7.11 18.25 -2.54
CA ILE A 107 -6.63 17.37 -1.46
C ILE A 107 -7.51 17.51 -0.21
N LYS A 108 -7.82 18.74 0.22
CA LYS A 108 -8.66 18.97 1.40
C LYS A 108 -10.06 18.40 1.21
N GLN A 109 -10.67 18.59 0.05
CA GLN A 109 -12.00 18.05 -0.26
C GLN A 109 -11.99 16.52 -0.23
N LEU A 110 -11.01 15.88 -0.88
CA LEU A 110 -10.86 14.42 -0.88
C LEU A 110 -10.69 13.85 0.52
N LEU A 111 -9.84 14.46 1.35
CA LEU A 111 -9.61 14.01 2.73
C LEU A 111 -10.84 14.16 3.62
N ASN A 112 -11.77 15.05 3.27
CA ASN A 112 -13.05 15.23 3.96
C ASN A 112 -14.25 14.56 3.28
N LYS A 113 -14.06 13.97 2.09
CA LYS A 113 -15.12 13.30 1.33
C LYS A 113 -15.66 12.15 2.17
N ARG A 114 -16.98 12.08 2.29
CA ARG A 114 -17.68 11.01 3.02
C ARG A 114 -18.54 10.19 2.09
N ASP A 115 -18.66 8.90 2.39
CA ASP A 115 -19.59 7.99 1.72
C ASP A 115 -21.03 8.15 2.25
N ASP A 116 -21.95 7.38 1.69
CA ASP A 116 -23.37 7.37 2.07
C ASP A 116 -23.60 6.94 3.53
N HIS A 117 -22.60 6.36 4.18
CA HIS A 117 -22.61 5.96 5.59
C HIS A 117 -21.92 6.99 6.51
N GLY A 118 -21.50 8.13 5.96
CA GLY A 118 -20.82 9.18 6.70
C GLY A 118 -19.36 8.86 7.05
N GLN A 119 -18.78 7.79 6.52
CA GLN A 119 -17.38 7.42 6.73
C GLN A 119 -16.48 8.15 5.74
N LEU A 120 -15.25 8.45 6.14
CA LEU A 120 -14.27 9.08 5.23
C LEU A 120 -13.95 8.12 4.08
N VAL A 121 -13.97 8.63 2.85
CA VAL A 121 -13.71 7.82 1.65
C VAL A 121 -12.26 7.37 1.59
N ILE A 122 -11.31 8.28 1.77
CA ILE A 122 -9.87 7.97 1.73
C ILE A 122 -9.49 7.15 2.96
N ASP A 123 -8.91 5.97 2.81
CA ASP A 123 -8.47 5.13 3.93
C ASP A 123 -7.04 5.46 4.35
N LEU A 124 -6.17 5.72 3.38
CA LEU A 124 -4.74 5.93 3.56
C LEU A 124 -4.23 7.06 2.67
N VAL A 125 -3.31 7.86 3.20
CA VAL A 125 -2.57 8.89 2.46
C VAL A 125 -1.11 8.46 2.35
N LEU A 126 -0.60 8.40 1.13
CA LEU A 126 0.79 8.13 0.80
C LEU A 126 1.41 9.40 0.22
N VAL A 127 2.26 10.06 1.00
CA VAL A 127 3.00 11.25 0.58
C VAL A 127 4.37 10.83 0.03
N ILE A 128 4.60 11.07 -1.26
CA ILE A 128 5.85 10.76 -1.95
C ILE A 128 6.76 11.99 -2.02
N LEU A 129 7.93 11.86 -1.43
CA LEU A 129 8.99 12.88 -1.41
C LEU A 129 10.08 12.53 -2.41
N ASP A 130 10.66 13.54 -3.06
CA ASP A 130 11.87 13.39 -3.86
C ASP A 130 13.11 13.40 -2.94
N GLY A 131 13.81 12.26 -2.85
CA GLY A 131 15.04 12.13 -2.08
C GLY A 131 16.25 12.88 -2.66
N GLY A 132 16.24 13.14 -3.96
CA GLY A 132 17.25 13.92 -4.68
C GLY A 132 17.08 15.44 -4.54
N SER A 133 15.90 15.89 -4.11
CA SER A 133 15.60 17.30 -3.88
C SER A 133 16.24 17.83 -2.60
N ARG A 134 16.71 19.08 -2.68
CA ARG A 134 17.16 19.85 -1.52
C ARG A 134 16.02 20.58 -0.80
N ASP A 135 14.88 20.73 -1.48
CA ASP A 135 13.71 21.38 -0.91
C ASP A 135 12.85 20.37 -0.13
N LEU A 136 13.05 20.36 1.18
CA LEU A 136 12.16 19.67 2.11
C LEU A 136 11.06 20.60 2.65
N GLY A 137 11.08 21.90 2.34
CA GLY A 137 10.15 22.89 2.87
C GLY A 137 8.75 22.69 2.30
N THR A 138 8.62 22.70 0.97
CA THR A 138 7.34 22.50 0.27
C THR A 138 6.63 21.20 0.69
N PRO A 139 7.28 20.02 0.64
CA PRO A 139 6.61 18.79 1.06
C PRO A 139 6.26 18.75 2.55
N LEU A 140 7.10 19.31 3.44
CA LEU A 140 6.76 19.36 4.87
C LEU A 140 5.58 20.29 5.14
N ARG A 141 5.40 21.36 4.36
CA ARG A 141 4.20 22.22 4.44
C ARG A 141 2.95 21.46 3.99
N LEU A 142 3.02 20.69 2.90
CA LEU A 142 1.91 19.81 2.50
C LEU A 142 1.51 18.86 3.65
N ILE A 143 2.49 18.23 4.29
CA ILE A 143 2.22 17.29 5.37
C ILE A 143 1.65 18.01 6.61
N ASN A 144 2.34 19.04 7.10
CA ASN A 144 2.04 19.67 8.39
C ASN A 144 0.84 20.63 8.33
N ASP A 145 0.68 21.37 7.23
CA ASP A 145 -0.30 22.46 7.15
C ASP A 145 -1.59 22.02 6.44
N ILE A 146 -1.55 20.89 5.70
CA ILE A 146 -2.68 20.43 4.88
C ILE A 146 -3.10 19.02 5.29
N VAL A 147 -2.25 18.01 5.11
CA VAL A 147 -2.64 16.60 5.29
C VAL A 147 -2.96 16.27 6.75
N ILE A 148 -2.01 16.49 7.68
CA ILE A 148 -2.20 16.16 9.09
C ILE A 148 -3.41 16.90 9.70
N PRO A 149 -3.62 18.21 9.44
CA PRO A 149 -4.80 18.91 9.93
C PRO A 149 -6.14 18.32 9.44
N GLN A 150 -6.19 17.70 8.26
CA GLN A 150 -7.42 17.02 7.80
C GLN A 150 -7.58 15.63 8.43
N LEU A 151 -6.48 14.93 8.72
CA LEU A 151 -6.51 13.59 9.30
C LEU A 151 -6.69 13.58 10.82
N GLY A 152 -6.26 14.65 11.50
CA GLY A 152 -6.22 14.72 12.96
C GLY A 152 -5.30 13.64 13.56
N ASP A 153 -5.66 13.13 14.74
CA ASP A 153 -4.90 12.10 15.45
C ASP A 153 -4.82 10.77 14.67
N GLU A 154 -5.78 10.51 13.78
CA GLU A 154 -5.78 9.32 12.91
C GLU A 154 -4.66 9.35 11.87
N ALA A 155 -3.93 10.47 11.73
CA ALA A 155 -2.75 10.55 10.88
C ALA A 155 -1.71 9.47 11.20
N GLU A 156 -1.51 9.10 12.48
CA GLU A 156 -0.55 8.04 12.86
C GLU A 156 -0.89 6.67 12.22
N LYS A 157 -2.17 6.45 11.90
CA LYS A 157 -2.70 5.20 11.34
C LYS A 157 -3.10 5.31 9.87
N ARG A 158 -3.00 6.50 9.28
CA ARG A 158 -3.51 6.79 7.92
C ARG A 158 -2.55 7.61 7.07
N LEU A 159 -1.33 7.86 7.53
CA LEU A 159 -0.32 8.59 6.78
C LEU A 159 1.01 7.83 6.72
N ILE A 160 1.49 7.62 5.50
CA ILE A 160 2.84 7.15 5.20
C ILE A 160 3.57 8.26 4.43
N VAL A 161 4.81 8.56 4.83
CA VAL A 161 5.69 9.47 4.11
C VAL A 161 6.84 8.66 3.53
N ALA A 162 6.92 8.56 2.20
CA ALA A 162 7.91 7.73 1.52
C ALA A 162 8.85 8.59 0.67
N VAL A 163 10.15 8.46 0.90
CA VAL A 163 11.21 9.15 0.14
C VAL A 163 11.61 8.29 -1.05
N ASN A 164 11.17 8.68 -2.24
CA ASN A 164 11.52 8.02 -3.49
C ASN A 164 12.89 8.54 -3.99
N GLN A 165 13.37 7.97 -5.11
CA GLN A 165 14.64 8.36 -5.75
C GLN A 165 15.84 8.24 -4.80
N ALA A 166 15.82 7.21 -3.94
CA ALA A 166 16.87 6.96 -2.96
C ALA A 166 18.25 6.70 -3.62
N ASP A 167 18.25 6.20 -4.85
CA ASP A 167 19.41 5.95 -5.70
C ASP A 167 20.19 7.21 -6.07
N VAL A 168 19.51 8.36 -6.13
CA VAL A 168 20.11 9.65 -6.49
C VAL A 168 20.06 10.69 -5.37
N ALA A 169 19.65 10.28 -4.17
CA ALA A 169 19.54 11.15 -2.99
C ALA A 169 20.90 11.68 -2.52
N LEU A 170 21.89 10.79 -2.40
CA LEU A 170 23.28 11.18 -2.17
C LEU A 170 23.93 11.48 -3.53
N LYS A 171 24.57 12.65 -3.69
CA LYS A 171 25.29 12.98 -4.93
C LYS A 171 26.71 12.40 -4.91
N GLY A 172 27.14 11.87 -6.05
CA GLY A 172 28.50 11.37 -6.27
C GLY A 172 28.57 9.91 -6.69
N PRO A 173 29.75 9.43 -7.11
CA PRO A 173 29.93 8.08 -7.67
C PRO A 173 29.75 6.96 -6.64
N GLU A 174 29.87 7.27 -5.34
CA GLU A 174 29.70 6.31 -4.24
C GLU A 174 28.27 6.31 -3.67
N SER A 175 27.27 6.77 -4.43
CA SER A 175 25.89 6.89 -3.96
C SER A 175 25.13 5.56 -4.04
N TRP A 176 25.31 4.81 -5.11
CA TRP A 176 24.52 3.60 -5.35
C TRP A 176 25.33 2.56 -6.10
N ASN A 177 25.22 1.31 -5.69
CA ASN A 177 25.72 0.17 -6.45
C ASN A 177 24.60 -0.30 -7.38
N TYR A 178 24.66 0.14 -8.64
CA TYR A 178 23.67 -0.19 -9.66
C TYR A 178 23.71 -1.66 -10.10
N SER A 179 24.85 -2.34 -9.95
CA SER A 179 24.97 -3.76 -10.29
C SER A 179 24.17 -4.64 -9.33
N ASP A 180 24.28 -4.36 -8.03
CA ASP A 180 23.58 -5.10 -6.98
C ASP A 180 22.24 -4.46 -6.60
N ASN A 181 21.94 -3.28 -7.15
CA ASN A 181 20.79 -2.44 -6.82
C ASN A 181 20.65 -2.14 -5.32
N LEU A 182 21.75 -1.69 -4.71
CA LEU A 182 21.84 -1.42 -3.28
C LEU A 182 22.46 -0.05 -3.00
N PRO A 183 22.04 0.65 -1.93
CA PRO A 183 22.78 1.80 -1.45
C PRO A 183 24.17 1.35 -0.97
N THR A 184 25.18 2.18 -1.18
CA THR A 184 26.44 2.03 -0.45
C THR A 184 26.22 2.30 1.04
N ASP A 185 27.14 1.89 1.91
CA ASP A 185 27.03 2.15 3.35
C ASP A 185 26.86 3.64 3.66
N LYS A 186 27.54 4.50 2.89
CA LYS A 186 27.45 5.95 3.02
C LYS A 186 26.07 6.48 2.61
N ALA A 187 25.52 5.98 1.50
CA ALA A 187 24.18 6.36 1.06
C ALA A 187 23.10 5.83 1.99
N LYS A 188 23.25 4.61 2.50
CA LYS A 188 22.34 4.04 3.50
C LYS A 188 22.32 4.90 4.76
N ALA A 189 23.47 5.24 5.33
CA ALA A 189 23.55 6.12 6.50
C ALA A 189 22.95 7.52 6.23
N PHE A 190 23.14 8.05 5.01
CA PHE A 190 22.53 9.32 4.59
C PHE A 190 21.01 9.23 4.53
N LEU A 191 20.46 8.20 3.88
CA LEU A 191 19.02 7.96 3.74
C LEU A 191 18.35 7.72 5.09
N GLU A 192 18.99 6.93 5.97
CA GLU A 192 18.52 6.71 7.34
C GLU A 192 18.49 8.01 8.15
N LYS A 193 19.49 8.87 8.00
CA LYS A 193 19.50 10.20 8.62
C LYS A 193 18.41 11.11 8.03
N GLN A 194 18.17 11.05 6.71
CA GLN A 194 17.17 11.85 6.02
C GLN A 194 15.75 11.47 6.48
N GLN A 195 15.38 10.18 6.47
CA GLN A 195 14.08 9.71 6.95
C GLN A 195 13.84 10.10 8.42
N ASN A 196 14.86 9.90 9.29
CA ASN A 196 14.75 10.22 10.71
C ASN A 196 14.59 11.74 10.93
N SER A 197 15.25 12.55 10.11
CA SER A 197 15.08 14.00 10.14
C SER A 197 13.68 14.43 9.71
N ILE A 198 13.10 13.80 8.69
CA ILE A 198 11.73 14.07 8.22
C ILE A 198 10.73 13.72 9.32
N ALA A 199 10.77 12.49 9.85
CA ALA A 199 9.91 12.03 10.93
C ALA A 199 9.97 12.96 12.15
N ARG A 200 11.19 13.30 12.60
CA ARG A 200 11.41 14.21 13.74
C ARG A 200 10.84 15.61 13.50
N ARG A 201 10.97 16.16 12.28
CA ARG A 201 10.45 17.49 11.94
C ARG A 201 8.91 17.51 11.96
N ILE A 202 8.29 16.47 11.41
CA ILE A 202 6.83 16.30 11.42
C ILE A 202 6.33 16.17 12.86
N HIS A 203 6.93 15.28 13.65
CA HIS A 203 6.57 15.12 15.07
C HIS A 203 6.76 16.42 15.87
N LYS A 204 7.87 17.14 15.68
CA LYS A 204 8.08 18.42 16.37
C LYS A 204 7.00 19.47 16.02
N ALA A 205 6.55 19.50 14.77
CA ALA A 205 5.55 20.47 14.30
C ALA A 205 4.11 20.08 14.67
N THR A 206 3.80 18.78 14.72
CA THR A 206 2.41 18.30 14.78
C THR A 206 2.09 17.40 15.96
N GLN A 207 3.10 16.96 16.72
CA GLN A 207 3.03 15.93 17.76
C GLN A 207 2.63 14.52 17.26
N ILE A 208 2.48 14.33 15.94
CA ILE A 208 2.12 13.05 15.30
C ILE A 208 3.37 12.25 14.92
N ASN A 209 3.39 10.97 15.25
CA ASN A 209 4.41 10.04 14.77
C ASN A 209 3.97 9.40 13.46
N VAL A 210 4.62 9.78 12.36
CA VAL A 210 4.32 9.23 11.03
C VAL A 210 5.29 8.12 10.66
N LYS A 211 4.81 7.11 9.92
CA LYS A 211 5.69 6.09 9.33
C LYS A 211 6.46 6.69 8.17
N THR A 212 7.79 6.62 8.24
CA THR A 212 8.70 7.09 7.19
C THR A 212 9.58 5.98 6.66
N LEU A 213 9.81 5.94 5.34
CA LEU A 213 10.74 5.02 4.70
C LEU A 213 11.33 5.66 3.44
N TYR A 214 12.39 5.05 2.90
CA TYR A 214 12.95 5.40 1.59
C TYR A 214 12.92 4.20 0.64
N PHE A 215 12.75 4.47 -0.65
CA PHE A 215 12.62 3.47 -1.70
C PHE A 215 13.02 4.03 -3.07
N VAL A 216 13.02 3.15 -4.07
CA VAL A 216 13.17 3.50 -5.49
C VAL A 216 11.99 2.83 -6.21
N ALA A 217 11.13 3.62 -6.86
CA ALA A 217 10.03 3.10 -7.68
C ALA A 217 10.53 2.41 -8.98
N GLY A 218 11.77 2.69 -9.37
CA GLY A 218 12.34 2.26 -10.64
C GLY A 218 11.86 3.09 -11.82
N TYR A 219 12.54 2.94 -12.96
CA TYR A 219 12.12 3.51 -14.23
C TYR A 219 12.62 2.61 -15.37
N SER A 220 11.95 2.70 -16.52
CA SER A 220 12.44 2.14 -17.76
C SER A 220 12.15 3.09 -18.91
N ASP A 221 13.16 3.35 -19.74
CA ASP A 221 13.04 4.13 -20.97
C ASP A 221 13.08 3.24 -22.23
N GLY A 222 12.94 1.91 -22.04
CA GLY A 222 13.04 0.90 -23.10
C GLY A 222 14.46 0.42 -23.39
N VAL A 223 15.51 1.14 -22.94
CA VAL A 223 16.92 0.77 -23.13
C VAL A 223 17.58 0.48 -21.79
N ASN A 224 17.39 1.38 -20.83
CA ASN A 224 17.84 1.27 -19.46
C ASN A 224 16.67 0.89 -18.57
N ARG A 225 16.97 0.10 -17.54
CA ARG A 225 16.02 -0.25 -16.50
C ARG A 225 16.68 -0.15 -15.15
N GLN A 226 16.17 0.77 -14.32
CA GLN A 226 16.46 0.80 -12.90
C GLN A 226 15.37 -0.02 -12.19
N ARG A 227 15.76 -1.14 -11.56
CA ARG A 227 14.81 -1.95 -10.79
C ARG A 227 14.39 -1.22 -9.52
N PRO A 228 13.17 -1.47 -9.01
CA PRO A 228 12.77 -0.93 -7.72
C PRO A 228 13.66 -1.41 -6.58
N TYR A 229 13.75 -0.62 -5.52
CA TYR A 229 14.42 -0.96 -4.27
C TYR A 229 13.54 -0.60 -3.09
N ASN A 230 13.45 -1.44 -2.06
CA ASN A 230 12.57 -1.24 -0.89
C ASN A 230 11.08 -1.12 -1.23
N LEU A 231 10.67 -1.54 -2.43
CA LEU A 231 9.26 -1.52 -2.81
C LEU A 231 8.44 -2.53 -2.00
N SER A 232 9.02 -3.70 -1.67
CA SER A 232 8.39 -4.67 -0.78
C SER A 232 8.21 -4.11 0.64
N LYS A 233 9.17 -3.30 1.10
CA LYS A 233 9.08 -2.59 2.38
C LYS A 233 7.95 -1.56 2.37
N LEU A 234 7.79 -0.81 1.27
CA LEU A 234 6.67 0.13 1.11
C LEU A 234 5.32 -0.60 1.12
N LEU A 235 5.16 -1.67 0.35
CA LEU A 235 3.95 -2.49 0.34
C LEU A 235 3.65 -3.09 1.73
N TYR A 236 4.67 -3.64 2.40
CA TYR A 236 4.51 -4.14 3.76
C TYR A 236 4.03 -3.04 4.72
N THR A 237 4.57 -1.83 4.61
CA THR A 237 4.18 -0.69 5.46
C THR A 237 2.72 -0.29 5.21
N ILE A 238 2.26 -0.31 3.94
CA ILE A 238 0.85 -0.10 3.57
C ILE A 238 -0.03 -1.19 4.19
N VAL A 239 0.35 -2.46 4.08
CA VAL A 239 -0.44 -3.56 4.67
C VAL A 239 -0.47 -3.46 6.19
N GLU A 240 0.66 -3.15 6.82
CA GLU A 240 0.78 -3.05 8.28
C GLU A 240 -0.10 -1.93 8.86
N ILE A 241 -0.15 -0.77 8.21
CA ILE A 241 -0.91 0.39 8.70
C ILE A 241 -2.43 0.20 8.52
N LEU A 242 -2.85 -0.54 7.49
CA LEU A 242 -4.26 -0.76 7.20
C LEU A 242 -4.92 -1.69 8.23
N PRO A 243 -6.20 -1.46 8.59
CA PRO A 243 -6.96 -2.39 9.40
C PRO A 243 -7.24 -3.69 8.62
N ASN A 244 -7.44 -4.80 9.34
CA ASN A 244 -7.53 -6.14 8.74
C ASN A 244 -8.62 -6.24 7.66
N ASN A 245 -9.78 -5.64 7.87
CA ASN A 245 -10.87 -5.61 6.87
C ASN A 245 -10.50 -4.89 5.56
N LYS A 246 -9.53 -3.97 5.57
CA LYS A 246 -9.06 -3.25 4.38
C LYS A 246 -7.88 -3.94 3.69
N ARG A 247 -7.04 -4.67 4.45
CA ARG A 247 -5.90 -5.45 3.89
C ARG A 247 -6.34 -6.44 2.82
N VAL A 248 -7.50 -7.08 2.99
CA VAL A 248 -8.07 -8.05 2.04
C VAL A 248 -8.24 -7.44 0.64
N MET A 249 -8.46 -6.13 0.53
CA MET A 249 -8.66 -5.45 -0.76
C MET A 249 -7.39 -5.43 -1.63
N LEU A 250 -6.21 -5.55 -1.02
CA LEU A 250 -4.93 -5.65 -1.74
C LEU A 250 -4.65 -7.06 -2.26
N ALA A 251 -5.26 -8.08 -1.65
CA ALA A 251 -5.03 -9.48 -1.99
C ALA A 251 -5.71 -9.92 -3.30
N ASN A 252 -6.68 -9.13 -3.79
CA ASN A 252 -7.48 -9.48 -4.96
C ASN A 252 -6.89 -8.97 -6.28
N ARG A 253 -5.69 -9.45 -6.64
CA ARG A 253 -4.97 -9.08 -7.89
C ARG A 253 -4.77 -7.58 -8.10
N THR A 254 -4.49 -6.90 -7.02
CA THR A 254 -4.27 -5.46 -7.04
C THR A 254 -2.78 -5.14 -7.16
N ILE A 255 -1.94 -5.99 -6.58
CA ILE A 255 -0.48 -5.82 -6.50
C ILE A 255 0.18 -6.22 -7.82
N SER A 256 1.24 -5.50 -8.22
CA SER A 256 1.97 -5.76 -9.45
C SER A 256 2.51 -7.19 -9.51
N ASN A 257 2.28 -7.84 -10.65
CA ASN A 257 2.75 -9.20 -10.94
C ASN A 257 4.20 -9.25 -11.49
N ASP A 258 4.88 -8.10 -11.57
CA ASP A 258 6.30 -8.05 -11.98
C ASP A 258 7.21 -8.50 -10.83
N ALA A 259 7.73 -9.72 -10.94
CA ALA A 259 8.63 -10.29 -9.94
C ALA A 259 9.89 -9.45 -9.68
N ASP A 260 10.36 -8.64 -10.63
CA ASP A 260 11.53 -7.77 -10.43
C ASP A 260 11.26 -6.65 -9.43
N ASN A 261 10.00 -6.22 -9.28
CA ASN A 261 9.63 -5.14 -8.38
C ASN A 261 9.82 -5.49 -6.90
N TRP A 262 9.97 -6.78 -6.58
CA TRP A 262 9.90 -7.30 -5.21
C TRP A 262 11.20 -7.96 -4.72
N LYS A 263 12.30 -7.81 -5.48
CA LYS A 263 13.57 -8.48 -5.24
C LYS A 263 14.48 -7.70 -4.29
N ASP A 264 14.74 -6.44 -4.60
CA ASP A 264 15.83 -5.68 -3.99
C ASP A 264 15.30 -4.85 -2.80
N ASN A 265 15.78 -5.15 -1.59
CA ASN A 265 15.34 -4.52 -0.35
C ASN A 265 16.48 -4.48 0.68
N ASP A 266 16.35 -3.63 1.71
CA ASP A 266 17.29 -3.56 2.84
C ASP A 266 17.19 -4.76 3.81
N ALA A 267 16.08 -5.49 3.77
CA ALA A 267 15.84 -6.74 4.50
C ALA A 267 15.05 -7.73 3.63
N SER A 268 15.16 -9.04 3.95
CA SER A 268 14.69 -10.12 3.07
C SER A 268 13.29 -10.67 3.39
N ASP A 269 12.62 -10.20 4.45
CA ASP A 269 11.40 -10.82 4.96
C ASP A 269 10.09 -10.06 4.68
N TYR A 270 10.14 -8.91 3.99
CA TYR A 270 8.95 -8.10 3.70
C TYR A 270 7.88 -8.85 2.90
N ASN A 271 8.21 -9.51 1.78
CA ASN A 271 7.21 -10.25 0.99
C ASN A 271 6.51 -11.33 1.85
N LYS A 272 7.27 -12.00 2.72
CA LYS A 272 6.75 -13.02 3.64
C LYS A 272 5.81 -12.40 4.68
N LYS A 273 6.21 -11.30 5.31
CA LYS A 273 5.39 -10.58 6.29
C LYS A 273 4.11 -10.05 5.65
N THR A 274 4.20 -9.40 4.49
CA THR A 274 3.04 -8.93 3.72
C THR A 274 2.09 -10.08 3.42
N THR A 275 2.60 -11.19 2.90
CA THR A 275 1.79 -12.37 2.58
C THR A 275 1.08 -12.91 3.81
N LEU A 276 1.78 -13.02 4.95
CA LEU A 276 1.18 -13.47 6.21
C LEU A 276 0.07 -12.53 6.66
N SER A 277 0.32 -11.22 6.70
CA SER A 277 -0.66 -10.23 7.15
C SER A 277 -1.90 -10.16 6.25
N LEU A 278 -1.76 -10.39 4.94
CA LEU A 278 -2.89 -10.49 4.02
C LEU A 278 -3.72 -11.75 4.30
N TRP A 279 -3.09 -12.91 4.52
CA TRP A 279 -3.80 -14.14 4.84
C TRP A 279 -4.48 -14.12 6.20
N GLU A 280 -3.82 -13.54 7.22
CA GLU A 280 -4.42 -13.32 8.54
C GLU A 280 -5.70 -12.49 8.40
N ALA A 281 -5.64 -11.38 7.66
CA ALA A 281 -6.79 -10.54 7.39
C ALA A 281 -7.93 -11.29 6.65
N ILE A 282 -7.60 -12.08 5.62
CA ILE A 282 -8.60 -12.87 4.88
C ILE A 282 -9.29 -13.87 5.81
N VAL A 283 -8.52 -14.61 6.60
CA VAL A 283 -9.05 -15.64 7.49
C VAL A 283 -9.92 -15.02 8.57
N GLU A 284 -9.41 -14.00 9.28
CA GLU A 284 -10.13 -13.36 10.38
C GLU A 284 -11.45 -12.75 9.92
N THR A 285 -11.44 -12.01 8.81
CA THR A 285 -12.63 -11.35 8.28
C THR A 285 -13.67 -12.34 7.75
N THR A 286 -13.22 -13.41 7.09
CA THR A 286 -14.13 -14.45 6.58
C THR A 286 -14.75 -15.24 7.72
N LEU A 287 -13.98 -15.58 8.75
CA LEU A 287 -14.42 -16.37 9.91
C LEU A 287 -15.19 -15.56 10.97
N GLN A 288 -15.37 -14.26 10.79
CA GLN A 288 -15.98 -13.40 11.80
C GLN A 288 -17.38 -13.90 12.21
N GLY A 289 -17.49 -14.33 13.48
CA GLY A 289 -18.73 -14.87 14.06
C GLY A 289 -19.11 -16.28 13.59
N ALA A 290 -18.20 -17.00 12.92
CA ALA A 290 -18.34 -18.40 12.54
C ALA A 290 -17.48 -19.29 13.44
N SER A 291 -18.03 -20.43 13.88
CA SER A 291 -17.28 -21.41 14.68
C SER A 291 -16.69 -22.49 13.78
N ILE A 292 -15.45 -22.27 13.32
CA ILE A 292 -14.71 -23.24 12.51
C ILE A 292 -13.53 -23.77 13.31
N GLY A 293 -13.57 -25.06 13.64
CA GLY A 293 -12.51 -25.75 14.37
C GLY A 293 -11.32 -26.07 13.46
N SER A 294 -10.94 -27.35 13.36
CA SER A 294 -9.81 -27.81 12.53
C SER A 294 -9.98 -27.59 11.02
N ASP A 295 -11.18 -27.25 10.56
CA ASP A 295 -11.53 -27.24 9.14
C ASP A 295 -11.07 -25.96 8.41
N ILE A 296 -10.40 -25.02 9.09
CA ILE A 296 -9.86 -23.78 8.48
C ILE A 296 -8.99 -24.11 7.25
N GLY A 297 -8.15 -25.14 7.33
CA GLY A 297 -7.29 -25.57 6.21
C GLY A 297 -8.06 -26.00 4.97
N SER A 298 -9.27 -26.54 5.12
CA SER A 298 -10.09 -26.98 3.98
C SER A 298 -10.75 -25.81 3.23
N ILE A 299 -10.90 -24.64 3.86
CA ILE A 299 -11.44 -23.43 3.23
C ILE A 299 -10.32 -22.61 2.57
N PHE A 300 -9.24 -22.35 3.31
CA PHE A 300 -8.18 -21.43 2.88
C PHE A 300 -6.93 -22.14 2.35
N GLY A 301 -6.93 -23.48 2.30
CA GLY A 301 -5.79 -24.28 1.86
C GLY A 301 -4.59 -24.21 2.81
N LYS A 302 -3.38 -24.36 2.24
CA LYS A 302 -2.10 -24.28 2.98
C LYS A 302 -1.96 -23.03 3.87
N PRO A 303 -2.33 -21.81 3.43
CA PRO A 303 -2.36 -20.64 4.31
C PRO A 303 -3.21 -20.86 5.57
N GLY A 304 -4.43 -21.39 5.41
CA GLY A 304 -5.33 -21.72 6.51
C GLY A 304 -4.78 -22.78 7.44
N GLU A 305 -4.12 -23.82 6.90
CA GLU A 305 -3.47 -24.85 7.71
C GLU A 305 -2.34 -24.29 8.57
N ILE A 306 -1.55 -23.37 8.03
CA ILE A 306 -0.43 -22.74 8.75
C ILE A 306 -0.98 -21.84 9.86
N LEU A 307 -1.94 -20.97 9.56
CA LEU A 307 -2.56 -20.09 10.55
C LEU A 307 -3.32 -20.86 11.63
N GLY A 308 -4.06 -21.90 11.25
CA GLY A 308 -4.77 -22.78 12.18
C GLY A 308 -3.83 -23.54 13.14
N LYS A 309 -2.61 -23.89 12.70
CA LYS A 309 -1.58 -24.51 13.55
C LYS A 309 -0.91 -23.51 14.49
N VAL A 310 -0.70 -22.26 14.06
CA VAL A 310 -0.09 -21.18 14.88
C VAL A 310 -0.95 -20.83 16.11
N VAL A 311 -2.27 -20.96 16.01
CA VAL A 311 -3.18 -20.80 17.16
C VAL A 311 -3.01 -21.93 18.21
N GLY A 312 -2.35 -23.05 17.87
CA GLY A 312 -2.16 -24.20 18.75
C GLY A 312 -0.74 -24.49 19.25
N SER A 313 0.34 -24.05 18.58
CA SER A 313 1.72 -24.22 19.06
C SER A 313 2.78 -23.51 18.18
N VAL A 314 3.86 -23.08 18.86
CA VAL A 314 5.12 -22.41 18.42
C VAL A 314 5.32 -22.20 16.90
N ALA A 315 5.37 -20.92 16.52
CA ALA A 315 5.60 -20.44 15.16
C ALA A 315 7.05 -20.65 14.70
N GLY A 316 7.27 -21.56 13.75
CA GLY A 316 8.53 -21.63 13.01
C GLY A 316 8.55 -22.74 11.98
N LEU A 317 8.74 -22.36 10.70
CA LEU A 317 9.37 -23.13 9.60
C LEU A 317 8.59 -23.49 8.31
N PHE A 318 7.31 -23.15 8.11
CA PHE A 318 6.58 -23.63 6.91
C PHE A 318 6.06 -22.56 5.92
N PHE A 319 6.84 -21.53 5.60
CA PHE A 319 6.35 -20.40 4.77
C PHE A 319 6.82 -20.36 3.31
N GLY A 320 7.65 -21.32 2.84
CA GLY A 320 8.18 -21.30 1.47
C GLY A 320 7.12 -21.40 0.35
N GLY A 321 5.95 -21.99 0.64
CA GLY A 321 4.89 -22.22 -0.35
C GLY A 321 3.87 -21.08 -0.54
N LEU A 322 3.89 -20.06 0.32
CA LEU A 322 2.93 -18.95 0.32
C LEU A 322 3.29 -17.82 -0.66
N ARG A 323 4.57 -17.77 -1.07
CA ARG A 323 5.20 -16.71 -1.88
C ARG A 323 4.62 -16.52 -3.29
N TYR A 324 3.71 -17.39 -3.74
CA TYR A 324 3.11 -17.32 -5.08
C TYR A 324 1.62 -16.98 -5.06
N THR A 325 1.03 -16.72 -3.90
CA THR A 325 -0.43 -16.54 -3.79
C THR A 325 -0.92 -15.17 -4.27
N PHE A 326 -0.11 -14.12 -4.13
CA PHE A 326 -0.51 -12.74 -4.46
C PHE A 326 0.29 -12.08 -5.58
N GLY A 327 1.15 -12.85 -6.29
CA GLY A 327 1.86 -12.36 -7.47
C GLY A 327 3.20 -11.64 -7.22
N PHE A 328 3.77 -11.71 -6.01
CA PHE A 328 5.03 -11.05 -5.63
C PHE A 328 5.90 -11.80 -4.59
#